data_AF-A0A239PS78-F1
#
_entry.id   AF-A0A239PS78-F1
#
_cell.length_a   1.000
_cell.length_b   1.000
_cell.length_c   1.000
_cell.angle_alpha   90.00
_cell.angle_beta   90.00
_cell.angle_gamma   90.00
#
_symmetry.space_group_name_H-M   'P 1'
#
loop_
_entity.id
_entity.type
_entity.pdbx_description
1 polymer ?
#
loop_
_entity_poly.entity_id
_entity_poly.type
_entity_poly.pdbx_seq_one_letter_code
_entity_poly.pdbx_strand_id
1 'polypeptide(L)'
;MARRTAYTKVKKFDQVRAAHVKDMGDVVFKVFQCFNPECQEIIAVREDTLGEDFEIKCPACGYVHRTGDAQKFYDYELLHTTTNKKIEDGSFEILIDDYVAEAMQYKYCIICNALKPLEAFHKHASRRSGRQGECRLCKTVYNGIKNQTRITDQHREAAQKRRLYLDIAGPGKIDSGQVRKRFDNKCFKCGCDLSDPKEGHLDHTLPVSLLWPLTTDNATLLCGRHNGEKSGRWPSEYYSDAELKRLAISTGVPYETLLGPAHINPDALNALENKVFVDQLLAKYAAYIDEIIKVRNRILKMTGFDFFSVSTSISQSIVEQADKQLGSAAS
;
A
#
# COMPACT_ATOMS: atom_id res chain seq x y z
N MET A 1 -15.38 0.53 -10.38
CA MET A 1 -15.52 1.99 -10.19
C MET A 1 -15.12 2.70 -11.46
N ALA A 2 -15.99 3.51 -12.06
CA ALA A 2 -15.61 4.38 -13.18
C ALA A 2 -14.51 5.35 -12.72
N ARG A 3 -13.44 5.47 -13.49
CA ARG A 3 -12.29 6.32 -13.16
C ARG A 3 -12.77 7.77 -13.21
N ARG A 4 -12.84 8.46 -12.07
CA ARG A 4 -13.25 9.89 -12.01
C ARG A 4 -12.39 10.72 -12.96
N THR A 5 -13.03 11.63 -13.68
CA THR A 5 -12.38 12.55 -14.62
C THR A 5 -11.42 13.47 -13.88
N ALA A 6 -10.21 13.67 -14.43
CA ALA A 6 -9.23 14.56 -13.81
C ALA A 6 -9.66 16.03 -13.97
N TYR A 7 -9.84 16.74 -12.86
CA TYR A 7 -10.21 18.16 -12.85
C TYR A 7 -9.02 19.12 -12.63
N THR A 8 -7.82 18.57 -12.37
CA THR A 8 -6.58 19.35 -12.18
C THR A 8 -5.44 18.79 -13.02
N LYS A 9 -4.66 19.67 -13.66
CA LYS A 9 -3.49 19.33 -14.46
C LYS A 9 -2.28 20.17 -14.02
N VAL A 10 -1.16 19.51 -13.74
CA VAL A 10 0.12 20.21 -13.53
C VAL A 10 0.66 20.65 -14.89
N LYS A 11 0.71 21.96 -15.14
CA LYS A 11 1.43 22.52 -16.29
C LYS A 11 2.92 22.54 -15.95
N LYS A 12 3.76 22.02 -16.85
CA LYS A 12 5.21 21.95 -16.69
C LYS A 12 5.84 22.95 -17.66
N PHE A 13 6.74 23.79 -17.15
CA PHE A 13 7.54 24.73 -17.92
C PHE A 13 9.02 24.45 -17.62
N ASP A 14 9.90 24.76 -18.57
CA ASP A 14 11.37 24.67 -18.42
C ASP A 14 11.87 23.33 -17.88
N GLN A 15 11.26 22.23 -18.35
CA GLN A 15 11.66 20.90 -17.91
C GLN A 15 13.05 20.55 -18.41
N VAL A 16 13.99 20.37 -17.47
CA VAL A 16 15.31 19.83 -17.77
C VAL A 16 15.18 18.35 -18.17
N ARG A 17 15.42 18.08 -19.44
CA ARG A 17 15.46 16.74 -20.05
C ARG A 17 16.81 16.57 -20.72
N ALA A 18 17.69 15.75 -20.14
CA ALA A 18 18.96 15.43 -20.77
C ALA A 18 18.73 14.64 -22.06
N ALA A 19 19.55 14.88 -23.09
CA ALA A 19 19.41 14.23 -24.40
C ALA A 19 19.45 12.70 -24.30
N HIS A 20 20.36 12.16 -23.48
CA HIS A 20 20.52 10.72 -23.26
C HIS A 20 19.35 10.06 -22.49
N VAL A 21 18.41 10.84 -21.93
CA VAL A 21 17.22 10.32 -21.22
C VAL A 21 15.97 10.38 -22.10
N LYS A 22 16.00 11.18 -23.18
CA LYS A 22 14.87 11.30 -24.09
C LYS A 22 14.56 9.92 -24.68
N ASP A 23 13.30 9.50 -24.59
CA ASP A 23 12.79 8.19 -25.03
C ASP A 23 13.40 6.95 -24.33
N MET A 24 14.28 7.15 -23.33
CA MET A 24 14.89 6.07 -22.54
C MET A 24 14.08 5.70 -21.28
N GLY A 25 12.93 6.33 -21.06
CA GLY A 25 12.12 6.15 -19.85
C GLY A 25 11.50 4.76 -19.67
N ASP A 26 11.54 3.92 -20.70
CA ASP A 26 11.06 2.53 -20.67
C ASP A 26 12.14 1.52 -21.12
N VAL A 27 13.37 1.98 -21.33
CA VAL A 27 14.52 1.12 -21.64
C VAL A 27 15.13 0.63 -20.33
N VAL A 28 15.42 -0.67 -20.26
CA VAL A 28 16.05 -1.33 -19.12
C VAL A 28 17.51 -1.61 -19.47
N PHE A 29 18.38 -1.43 -18.48
CA PHE A 29 19.81 -1.66 -18.58
C PHE A 29 20.22 -2.74 -17.59
N LYS A 30 21.12 -3.63 -18.00
CA LYS A 30 21.88 -4.50 -17.10
C LYS A 30 23.13 -3.74 -16.67
N VAL A 31 23.36 -3.67 -15.36
CA VAL A 31 24.50 -2.93 -14.80
C VAL A 31 25.31 -3.87 -13.91
N PHE A 32 26.58 -4.05 -14.27
CA PHE A 32 27.52 -4.95 -13.61
C PHE A 32 28.95 -4.40 -13.69
N GLN A 33 29.85 -4.92 -12.85
CA GLN A 33 31.27 -4.57 -12.91
C GLN A 33 31.96 -5.38 -14.01
N CYS A 34 33.00 -4.84 -14.64
CA CYS A 34 33.84 -5.63 -15.53
C CYS A 34 34.35 -6.89 -14.81
N PHE A 35 34.26 -8.04 -15.47
CA PHE A 35 34.62 -9.33 -14.86
C PHE A 35 36.13 -9.60 -14.81
N ASN A 36 36.94 -8.74 -15.44
CA ASN A 36 38.36 -8.71 -15.21
C ASN A 36 38.63 -8.30 -13.75
N PRO A 37 39.26 -9.15 -12.90
CA PRO A 37 39.46 -8.88 -11.48
C PRO A 37 40.22 -7.58 -11.18
N GLU A 38 41.08 -7.15 -12.11
CA GLU A 38 41.89 -5.93 -11.98
C GLU A 38 41.13 -4.67 -12.45
N CYS A 39 39.88 -4.80 -12.92
CA CYS A 39 39.09 -3.70 -13.46
C CYS A 39 37.91 -3.35 -12.54
N GLN A 40 37.75 -2.06 -12.24
CA GLN A 40 36.66 -1.54 -11.40
C GLN A 40 35.55 -0.86 -12.21
N GLU A 41 35.62 -0.91 -13.54
CA GLU A 41 34.67 -0.23 -14.41
C GLU A 41 33.28 -0.83 -14.29
N ILE A 42 32.27 0.04 -14.09
CA ILE A 42 30.87 -0.37 -14.08
C ILE A 42 30.28 -0.19 -15.47
N ILE A 43 29.85 -1.29 -16.06
CA ILE A 43 29.31 -1.35 -17.41
C ILE A 43 27.79 -1.31 -17.31
N ALA A 44 27.16 -0.44 -18.12
CA ALA A 44 25.72 -0.39 -18.28
C ALA A 44 25.37 -0.68 -19.75
N VAL A 45 24.76 -1.84 -20.00
CA VAL A 45 24.32 -2.25 -21.33
C VAL A 45 22.80 -2.27 -21.40
N ARG A 46 22.24 -1.99 -22.57
CA ARG A 46 20.79 -2.08 -22.77
C ARG A 46 20.37 -3.54 -22.85
N GLU A 47 19.38 -3.92 -22.06
CA GLU A 47 18.88 -5.29 -22.02
C GLU A 47 18.25 -5.70 -23.35
N ASP A 48 17.61 -4.76 -24.06
CA ASP A 48 17.02 -5.01 -25.38
C ASP A 48 18.05 -5.18 -26.52
N THR A 49 19.34 -5.01 -26.22
CA THR A 49 20.45 -5.28 -27.15
C THR A 49 21.19 -6.57 -26.84
N LEU A 50 20.89 -7.21 -25.71
CA LEU A 50 21.41 -8.53 -25.38
C LEU A 50 20.53 -9.57 -26.08
N GLY A 51 21.08 -10.22 -27.12
CA GLY A 51 20.45 -11.35 -27.80
C GLY A 51 20.68 -12.66 -27.04
N GLU A 52 20.42 -13.79 -27.71
CA GLU A 52 20.85 -15.12 -27.21
C GLU A 52 22.38 -15.19 -27.11
N ASP A 53 23.07 -14.61 -28.10
CA ASP A 53 24.51 -14.40 -28.08
C ASP A 53 24.83 -12.91 -27.88
N PHE A 54 25.80 -12.61 -27.02
CA PHE A 54 26.28 -11.24 -26.82
C PHE A 54 27.81 -11.15 -26.75
N GLU A 55 28.32 -9.96 -27.08
CA GLU A 55 29.72 -9.58 -26.87
C GLU A 55 29.78 -8.15 -26.33
N ILE A 56 30.29 -7.98 -25.12
CA ILE A 56 30.35 -6.70 -24.41
C ILE A 56 31.79 -6.38 -24.06
N LYS A 57 32.35 -5.38 -24.73
CA LYS A 57 33.70 -4.90 -24.46
C LYS A 57 33.69 -3.87 -23.33
N CYS A 58 34.49 -4.10 -22.29
CA CYS A 58 34.75 -3.11 -21.24
C CYS A 58 35.43 -1.87 -21.85
N PRO A 59 34.89 -0.67 -21.62
CA PRO A 59 35.48 0.55 -22.18
C PRO A 59 36.82 0.93 -21.53
N ALA A 60 37.06 0.49 -20.29
CA ALA A 60 38.27 0.85 -19.54
C ALA A 60 39.45 -0.08 -19.84
N CYS A 61 39.28 -1.39 -19.70
CA CYS A 61 40.38 -2.36 -19.85
C CYS A 61 40.32 -3.17 -21.16
N GLY A 62 39.25 -3.04 -21.95
CA GLY A 62 39.09 -3.78 -23.20
C GLY A 62 38.72 -5.26 -23.05
N TYR A 63 38.56 -5.79 -21.83
CA TYR A 63 38.08 -7.14 -21.57
C TYR A 63 36.74 -7.39 -22.27
N VAL A 64 36.59 -8.56 -22.88
CA VAL A 64 35.42 -8.92 -23.68
C VAL A 64 34.59 -9.94 -22.91
N HIS A 65 33.35 -9.59 -22.59
CA HIS A 65 32.37 -10.51 -22.00
C HIS A 65 31.58 -11.11 -23.16
N ARG A 66 31.82 -12.38 -23.47
CA ARG A 66 31.16 -13.08 -24.58
C ARG A 66 30.39 -14.29 -24.07
N THR A 67 29.25 -14.57 -24.68
CA THR A 67 28.48 -15.80 -24.49
C THR A 67 29.34 -17.04 -24.69
N GLY A 68 29.23 -17.99 -23.76
CA GLY A 68 29.95 -19.26 -23.74
C GLY A 68 31.36 -19.20 -23.16
N ASP A 69 31.92 -18.01 -22.94
CA ASP A 69 33.20 -17.87 -22.26
C ASP A 69 33.03 -18.10 -20.75
N ALA A 70 34.10 -18.58 -20.11
CA ALA A 70 34.19 -18.76 -18.67
C ALA A 70 35.42 -18.04 -18.11
N GLN A 71 35.29 -17.41 -16.95
CA GLN A 71 36.42 -16.87 -16.22
C GLN A 71 36.83 -17.85 -15.13
N LYS A 72 38.05 -18.35 -15.23
CA LYS A 72 38.69 -19.12 -14.17
C LYS A 72 39.22 -18.20 -13.08
N PHE A 73 38.99 -18.57 -11.82
CA PHE A 73 39.48 -17.85 -10.65
C PHE A 73 40.57 -18.62 -9.91
N TYR A 74 40.38 -19.92 -9.69
CA TYR A 74 41.35 -20.78 -9.00
C TYR A 74 41.11 -22.26 -9.32
N ASP A 75 42.13 -23.07 -9.05
CA ASP A 75 41.99 -24.52 -8.96
C ASP A 75 41.73 -24.91 -7.51
N TYR A 76 40.95 -25.97 -7.28
CA TYR A 76 40.61 -26.45 -5.95
C TYR A 76 40.90 -27.94 -5.79
N GLU A 77 41.22 -28.31 -4.55
CA GLU A 77 41.16 -29.69 -4.07
C GLU A 77 40.23 -29.72 -2.85
N LEU A 78 39.16 -30.50 -2.92
CA LEU A 78 38.25 -30.73 -1.81
C LEU A 78 38.78 -31.88 -0.96
N LEU A 79 39.18 -31.59 0.28
CA LEU A 79 39.75 -32.58 1.20
C LEU A 79 38.77 -32.91 2.33
N HIS A 80 38.73 -34.18 2.74
CA HIS A 80 38.06 -34.58 3.97
C HIS A 80 38.86 -34.08 5.19
N THR A 81 38.29 -33.16 5.97
CA THR A 81 39.00 -32.45 7.05
C THR A 81 39.67 -33.34 8.09
N THR A 82 39.04 -34.46 8.46
CA THR A 82 39.60 -35.38 9.49
C THR A 82 40.66 -36.36 8.97
N THR A 83 40.54 -36.81 7.73
CA THR A 83 41.41 -37.87 7.17
C THR A 83 42.44 -37.30 6.20
N ASN A 84 42.35 -36.01 5.88
CA ASN A 84 43.11 -35.29 4.87
C ASN A 84 43.10 -35.98 3.48
N LYS A 85 42.10 -36.82 3.24
CA LYS A 85 41.95 -37.56 1.99
C LYS A 85 41.29 -36.66 0.95
N LYS A 86 41.84 -36.61 -0.25
CA LYS A 86 41.24 -35.91 -1.39
C LYS A 86 39.92 -36.57 -1.80
N ILE A 87 38.88 -35.75 -1.88
CA ILE A 87 37.52 -36.09 -2.32
C ILE A 87 37.39 -35.81 -3.83
N GLU A 88 37.76 -34.60 -4.24
CA GLU A 88 37.60 -34.09 -5.61
C GLU A 88 38.64 -32.99 -5.88
N ASP A 89 38.96 -32.75 -7.14
CA ASP A 89 39.70 -31.58 -7.60
C ASP A 89 39.10 -31.06 -8.91
N GLY A 90 39.34 -29.77 -9.19
CA GLY A 90 38.83 -29.13 -10.39
C GLY A 90 39.19 -27.65 -10.48
N SER A 91 38.63 -26.97 -11.47
CA SER A 91 38.76 -25.51 -11.63
C SER A 91 37.46 -24.82 -11.22
N PHE A 92 37.56 -23.74 -10.46
CA PHE A 92 36.46 -22.84 -10.16
C PHE A 92 36.36 -21.78 -11.26
N GLU A 93 35.36 -21.96 -12.13
CA GLU A 93 35.08 -21.09 -13.26
C GLU A 93 33.63 -20.60 -13.20
N ILE A 94 33.40 -19.36 -13.64
CA ILE A 94 32.06 -18.78 -13.75
C ILE A 94 31.81 -18.44 -15.21
N LEU A 95 30.67 -18.90 -15.73
CA LEU A 95 30.21 -18.56 -17.07
C LEU A 95 29.85 -17.07 -17.15
N ILE A 96 30.30 -16.42 -18.23
CA ILE A 96 29.99 -15.01 -18.47
C ILE A 96 28.48 -14.79 -18.62
N ASP A 97 27.76 -15.74 -19.20
CA ASP A 97 26.31 -15.73 -19.33
C ASP A 97 25.61 -15.60 -17.97
N ASP A 98 25.99 -16.42 -16.99
CA ASP A 98 25.41 -16.41 -15.65
C ASP A 98 25.69 -15.07 -14.95
N TYR A 99 26.94 -14.57 -15.06
CA TYR A 99 27.35 -13.29 -14.48
C TYR A 99 26.57 -12.09 -15.03
N VAL A 100 26.34 -12.05 -16.35
CA VAL A 100 25.56 -10.97 -16.97
C VAL A 100 24.06 -11.15 -16.69
N ALA A 101 23.57 -12.40 -16.65
CA ALA A 101 22.17 -12.70 -16.37
C ALA A 101 21.74 -12.27 -14.96
N GLU A 102 22.58 -12.49 -13.94
CA GLU A 102 22.31 -12.08 -12.55
C GLU A 102 22.39 -10.56 -12.33
N ALA A 103 22.99 -9.82 -13.27
CA ALA A 103 23.19 -8.39 -13.14
C ALA A 103 21.87 -7.64 -12.88
N MET A 104 21.95 -6.68 -11.95
CA MET A 104 20.80 -5.87 -11.56
C MET A 104 20.30 -5.01 -12.72
N GLN A 105 18.98 -4.86 -12.78
CA GLN A 105 18.32 -4.04 -13.78
C GLN A 105 18.20 -2.59 -13.32
N TYR A 106 18.46 -1.66 -14.23
CA TYR A 106 18.39 -0.21 -14.02
C TYR A 106 17.58 0.46 -15.13
N LYS A 107 17.05 1.66 -14.85
CA LYS A 107 16.44 2.52 -15.87
C LYS A 107 16.55 3.99 -15.50
N TYR A 108 16.43 4.87 -16.51
CA TYR A 108 16.43 6.30 -16.28
C TYR A 108 15.10 6.80 -15.73
N CYS A 109 15.17 7.69 -14.74
CA CYS A 109 14.02 8.45 -14.29
C CYS A 109 13.71 9.60 -15.24
N ILE A 110 12.48 9.64 -15.77
CA ILE A 110 12.05 10.72 -16.66
C ILE A 110 11.79 12.06 -15.94
N ILE A 111 12.14 12.22 -14.67
CA ILE A 111 11.99 13.51 -13.97
C ILE A 111 13.36 14.03 -13.58
N CYS A 112 14.13 13.24 -12.81
CA CYS A 112 15.46 13.67 -12.36
C CYS A 112 16.59 13.28 -13.30
N ASN A 113 16.32 12.58 -14.41
CA ASN A 113 17.31 12.12 -15.39
C ASN A 113 18.35 11.10 -14.85
N ALA A 114 18.25 10.67 -13.59
CA ALA A 114 19.19 9.73 -12.99
C ALA A 114 18.89 8.27 -13.38
N LEU A 115 19.95 7.50 -13.65
CA LEU A 115 19.90 6.03 -13.74
C LEU A 115 19.73 5.45 -12.34
N LYS A 116 18.75 4.56 -12.15
CA LYS A 116 18.45 3.96 -10.84
C LYS A 116 18.03 2.50 -10.98
N PRO A 117 18.19 1.68 -9.92
CA PRO A 117 17.69 0.32 -9.92
C PRO A 117 16.21 0.27 -10.28
N LEU A 118 15.77 -0.77 -10.97
CA LEU A 118 14.39 -0.95 -11.41
C LEU A 118 13.42 -0.97 -10.20
N GLU A 119 13.90 -1.44 -9.07
CA GLU A 119 13.25 -1.48 -7.77
C GLU A 119 13.02 -0.07 -7.23
N ALA A 120 13.69 0.98 -7.69
CA ALA A 120 13.43 2.35 -7.28
C ALA A 120 12.17 2.97 -7.93
N PHE A 121 11.41 2.18 -8.71
CA PHE A 121 10.22 2.58 -9.45
C PHE A 121 8.99 1.76 -9.01
N HIS A 122 7.81 2.38 -9.03
CA HIS A 122 6.55 1.65 -8.77
C HIS A 122 6.19 0.74 -9.96
N LYS A 123 5.55 -0.40 -9.67
CA LYS A 123 5.04 -1.33 -10.69
C LYS A 123 3.97 -0.63 -11.55
N HIS A 124 4.02 -0.88 -12.86
CA HIS A 124 3.04 -0.37 -13.82
C HIS A 124 2.97 -1.31 -15.04
N ALA A 125 2.13 -2.33 -14.95
CA ALA A 125 2.09 -3.44 -15.92
C ALA A 125 1.90 -3.01 -17.39
N SER A 126 1.22 -1.90 -17.66
CA SER A 126 0.99 -1.45 -19.04
C SER A 126 2.22 -0.79 -19.70
N ARG A 127 3.33 -0.62 -18.98
CA ARG A 127 4.57 -0.04 -19.50
C ARG A 127 5.49 -1.17 -19.93
N ARG A 128 6.28 -0.96 -20.99
CA ARG A 128 7.23 -1.99 -21.49
C ARG A 128 8.21 -2.45 -20.40
N SER A 129 8.70 -1.52 -19.59
CA SER A 129 9.58 -1.83 -18.46
C SER A 129 8.88 -2.46 -17.24
N GLY A 130 7.56 -2.66 -17.28
CA GLY A 130 6.76 -3.09 -16.12
C GLY A 130 6.74 -2.10 -14.94
N ARG A 131 7.36 -0.92 -15.09
CA ARG A 131 7.53 0.10 -14.05
C ARG A 131 7.11 1.49 -14.55
N GLN A 132 6.84 2.40 -13.62
CA GLN A 132 6.61 3.81 -13.95
C GLN A 132 7.86 4.47 -14.57
N GLY A 133 7.67 5.58 -15.28
CA GLY A 133 8.77 6.35 -15.85
C GLY A 133 9.49 7.22 -14.81
N GLU A 134 8.77 7.65 -13.78
CA GLU A 134 9.32 8.39 -12.65
C GLU A 134 9.73 7.47 -11.48
N CYS A 135 10.83 7.78 -10.80
CA CYS A 135 11.25 7.07 -9.60
C CYS A 135 10.33 7.42 -8.42
N ARG A 136 10.33 6.58 -7.37
CA ARG A 136 9.49 6.77 -6.19
C ARG A 136 9.68 8.13 -5.51
N LEU A 137 10.92 8.61 -5.44
CA LEU A 137 11.21 9.94 -4.85
C LEU A 137 10.53 11.05 -5.64
N CYS A 138 10.77 11.12 -6.95
CA CYS A 138 10.12 12.12 -7.81
C CYS A 138 8.60 11.96 -7.81
N LYS A 139 8.08 10.74 -7.72
CA LYS A 139 6.65 10.47 -7.60
C LYS A 139 6.07 11.04 -6.32
N THR A 140 6.74 10.88 -5.18
CA THR A 140 6.33 11.43 -3.90
C THR A 140 6.24 12.95 -3.96
N VAL A 141 7.27 13.62 -4.48
CA VAL A 141 7.28 15.08 -4.66
C VAL A 141 6.16 15.53 -5.59
N TYR A 142 6.00 14.87 -6.75
CA TYR A 142 4.94 15.18 -7.71
C TYR A 142 3.54 14.98 -7.12
N ASN A 143 3.34 13.92 -6.34
CA ASN A 143 2.09 13.69 -5.63
C ASN A 143 1.86 14.76 -4.56
N GLY A 144 2.91 15.25 -3.89
CA GLY A 144 2.83 16.38 -2.95
C GLY A 144 2.24 17.64 -3.59
N ILE A 145 2.67 17.98 -4.82
CA ILE A 145 2.09 19.09 -5.60
C ILE A 145 0.60 18.84 -5.88
N LYS A 146 0.25 17.61 -6.27
CA LYS A 146 -1.16 17.24 -6.54
C LYS A 146 -2.02 17.08 -5.28
N ASN A 147 -1.42 16.91 -4.11
CA ASN A 147 -2.15 16.69 -2.86
C ASN A 147 -2.91 17.94 -2.41
N GLN A 148 -2.45 19.13 -2.80
CA GLN A 148 -3.16 20.40 -2.56
C GLN A 148 -4.53 20.45 -3.24
N THR A 149 -4.71 19.67 -4.32
CA THR A 149 -5.95 19.62 -5.09
C THR A 149 -6.74 18.34 -4.84
N ARG A 150 -6.36 17.52 -3.84
CA ARG A 150 -7.13 16.33 -3.47
C ARG A 150 -8.16 16.72 -2.41
N ILE A 151 -9.44 16.60 -2.74
CA ILE A 151 -10.53 16.64 -1.75
C ILE A 151 -10.25 15.65 -0.61
N THR A 152 -10.68 15.97 0.60
CA THR A 152 -10.48 15.17 1.82
C THR A 152 -10.91 13.71 1.61
N ASP A 153 -11.95 13.49 0.80
CA ASP A 153 -12.43 12.16 0.43
C ASP A 153 -11.46 11.34 -0.45
N GLN A 154 -10.64 11.99 -1.29
CA GLN A 154 -9.61 11.30 -2.09
C GLN A 154 -8.42 10.84 -1.25
N HIS A 155 -8.07 11.58 -0.19
CA HIS A 155 -7.09 11.10 0.81
C HIS A 155 -7.68 9.99 1.67
N ARG A 156 -8.98 10.08 2.02
CA ARG A 156 -9.73 9.06 2.76
C ARG A 156 -9.89 7.74 1.99
N GLU A 157 -10.09 7.77 0.66
CA GLU A 157 -10.23 6.59 -0.21
C GLU A 157 -8.90 5.85 -0.51
N ALA A 158 -7.76 6.54 -0.33
CA ALA A 158 -6.43 6.01 -0.64
C ALA A 158 -5.79 5.22 0.51
N ALA A 159 -6.24 5.41 1.76
CA ALA A 159 -5.72 4.69 2.90
C ALA A 159 -6.23 3.23 2.90
N GLN A 160 -5.34 2.27 2.66
CA GLN A 160 -5.65 0.83 2.68
C GLN A 160 -6.35 0.39 3.98
N LYS A 161 -6.00 1.04 5.11
CA LYS A 161 -6.69 0.89 6.39
C LYS A 161 -8.19 1.14 6.29
N ARG A 162 -8.67 2.18 5.60
CA ARG A 162 -10.12 2.42 5.47
C ARG A 162 -10.78 1.40 4.54
N ARG A 163 -10.06 0.88 3.54
CA ARG A 163 -10.57 -0.18 2.66
C ARG A 163 -10.76 -1.49 3.40
N LEU A 164 -9.85 -1.86 4.28
CA LEU A 164 -9.99 -3.03 5.15
C LEU A 164 -11.30 -2.95 5.96
N TYR A 165 -11.54 -1.81 6.60
CA TYR A 165 -12.75 -1.62 7.39
C TYR A 165 -14.02 -1.61 6.53
N LEU A 166 -13.98 -1.05 5.31
CA LEU A 166 -15.11 -1.08 4.37
C LEU A 166 -15.37 -2.49 3.81
N ASP A 167 -14.33 -3.28 3.56
CA ASP A 167 -14.51 -4.64 3.08
C ASP A 167 -15.13 -5.54 4.15
N ILE A 168 -14.78 -5.33 5.42
CA ILE A 168 -15.38 -6.03 6.58
C ILE A 168 -16.82 -5.53 6.84
N ALA A 169 -17.03 -4.22 6.82
CA ALA A 169 -18.31 -3.59 7.13
C ALA A 169 -19.34 -3.64 5.99
N GLY A 170 -18.91 -4.00 4.77
CA GLY A 170 -19.74 -3.97 3.56
C GLY A 170 -19.71 -2.63 2.80
N PRO A 171 -20.11 -2.63 1.52
CA PRO A 171 -20.03 -1.45 0.66
C PRO A 171 -21.00 -0.35 1.11
N GLY A 172 -20.46 0.70 1.74
CA GLY A 172 -21.20 1.95 1.97
C GLY A 172 -21.21 2.82 0.73
N LYS A 173 -22.39 3.03 0.11
CA LYS A 173 -22.58 4.12 -0.83
C LYS A 173 -22.88 5.40 -0.04
N ILE A 174 -22.15 6.47 -0.36
CA ILE A 174 -22.35 7.78 0.23
C ILE A 174 -22.73 8.78 -0.85
N ASP A 175 -23.84 9.48 -0.63
CA ASP A 175 -24.26 10.65 -1.38
C ASP A 175 -24.16 11.86 -0.46
N SER A 176 -23.05 12.60 -0.59
CA SER A 176 -22.77 13.79 0.21
C SER A 176 -23.84 14.88 0.04
N GLY A 177 -24.47 14.97 -1.14
CA GLY A 177 -25.51 15.95 -1.42
C GLY A 177 -26.78 15.65 -0.64
N GLN A 178 -27.18 14.38 -0.58
CA GLN A 178 -28.33 13.94 0.23
C GLN A 178 -28.10 14.16 1.72
N VAL A 179 -26.92 13.84 2.25
CA VAL A 179 -26.60 14.08 3.67
C VAL A 179 -26.65 15.57 4.00
N ARG A 180 -26.06 16.41 3.14
CA ARG A 180 -26.09 17.87 3.32
C ARG A 180 -27.51 18.43 3.30
N LYS A 181 -28.34 17.97 2.37
CA LYS A 181 -29.76 18.35 2.28
C LYS A 181 -30.54 17.92 3.52
N ARG A 182 -30.31 16.71 4.03
CA ARG A 182 -30.95 16.21 5.26
C ARG A 182 -30.72 17.12 6.46
N PHE A 183 -29.51 17.67 6.60
CA PHE A 183 -29.15 18.56 7.70
C PHE A 183 -29.28 20.04 7.36
N ASP A 184 -29.94 20.40 6.25
CA ASP A 184 -30.13 21.79 5.81
C ASP A 184 -28.82 22.60 5.74
N ASN A 185 -27.74 21.94 5.28
CA ASN A 185 -26.37 22.47 5.30
C ASN A 185 -25.93 23.03 6.67
N LYS A 186 -26.45 22.52 7.79
CA LYS A 186 -26.10 22.97 9.13
C LYS A 186 -25.41 21.89 9.93
N CYS A 187 -24.55 22.30 10.86
CA CYS A 187 -23.98 21.37 11.83
C CYS A 187 -25.11 20.79 12.69
N PHE A 188 -25.19 19.46 12.78
CA PHE A 188 -26.21 18.80 13.59
C PHE A 188 -26.22 19.25 15.07
N LYS A 189 -25.02 19.48 15.64
CA LYS A 189 -24.87 19.81 17.06
C LYS A 189 -25.14 21.29 17.36
N CYS A 190 -24.43 22.21 16.72
CA CYS A 190 -24.55 23.65 17.02
C CYS A 190 -25.42 24.45 16.05
N GLY A 191 -25.86 23.87 14.92
CA GLY A 191 -26.69 24.54 13.94
C GLY A 191 -25.99 25.61 13.08
N CYS A 192 -24.66 25.77 13.18
CA CYS A 192 -23.95 26.73 12.33
C CYS A 192 -24.09 26.36 10.85
N ASP A 193 -24.12 27.39 9.99
CA ASP A 193 -24.18 27.21 8.54
C ASP A 193 -22.89 26.57 8.03
N LEU A 194 -23.04 25.60 7.13
CA LEU A 194 -22.00 24.82 6.47
C LEU A 194 -22.26 24.78 4.95
N SER A 195 -22.93 25.81 4.42
CA SER A 195 -23.19 25.97 2.99
C SER A 195 -21.89 26.00 2.17
N ASP A 196 -20.77 26.48 2.73
CA ASP A 196 -19.44 26.23 2.16
C ASP A 196 -19.06 24.74 2.30
N PRO A 197 -18.85 24.01 1.19
CA PRO A 197 -18.44 22.61 1.22
C PRO A 197 -17.17 22.33 2.05
N LYS A 198 -16.28 23.31 2.21
CA LYS A 198 -15.02 23.17 2.95
C LYS A 198 -15.18 23.12 4.46
N GLU A 199 -16.27 23.65 5.00
CA GLU A 199 -16.50 23.77 6.44
C GLU A 199 -17.27 22.58 7.02
N GLY A 200 -18.02 21.86 6.17
CA GLY A 200 -18.85 20.73 6.56
C GLY A 200 -18.15 19.38 6.39
N HIS A 201 -18.16 18.60 7.47
CA HIS A 201 -17.59 17.26 7.54
C HIS A 201 -18.70 16.20 7.63
N LEU A 202 -18.60 15.16 6.82
CA LEU A 202 -19.43 13.96 6.93
C LEU A 202 -18.79 13.02 7.96
N ASP A 203 -19.36 12.96 9.16
CA ASP A 203 -18.95 12.09 10.23
C ASP A 203 -19.74 10.78 10.22
N HIS A 204 -19.17 9.71 10.77
CA HIS A 204 -19.91 8.46 10.97
C HIS A 204 -20.74 8.61 12.23
N THR A 205 -22.07 8.50 12.13
CA THR A 205 -22.96 8.50 13.31
C THR A 205 -22.48 7.42 14.29
N LEU A 206 -22.38 6.18 13.81
CA LEU A 206 -21.74 5.06 14.52
C LEU A 206 -20.27 4.90 14.09
N PRO A 207 -19.32 4.63 15.00
CA PRO A 207 -17.88 4.68 14.68
C PRO A 207 -17.39 3.59 13.72
N VAL A 208 -16.57 3.99 12.74
CA VAL A 208 -15.89 3.03 11.83
C VAL A 208 -14.93 2.11 12.55
N SER A 209 -14.33 2.53 13.68
CA SER A 209 -13.48 1.68 14.52
C SER A 209 -14.22 0.44 15.04
N LEU A 210 -15.55 0.49 15.10
CA LEU A 210 -16.45 -0.59 15.48
C LEU A 210 -17.15 -1.22 14.28
N LEU A 211 -16.56 -1.06 13.08
CA LEU A 211 -17.02 -1.64 11.82
C LEU A 211 -18.37 -1.13 11.31
N TRP A 212 -18.80 0.05 11.76
CA TRP A 212 -19.96 0.73 11.18
C TRP A 212 -19.54 1.56 9.96
N PRO A 213 -20.03 1.23 8.75
CA PRO A 213 -19.61 1.91 7.53
C PRO A 213 -20.22 3.31 7.44
N LEU A 214 -19.53 4.20 6.74
CA LEU A 214 -20.13 5.48 6.35
C LEU A 214 -21.09 5.25 5.17
N THR A 215 -22.38 5.42 5.41
CA THR A 215 -23.42 5.37 4.39
C THR A 215 -24.13 6.72 4.33
N THR A 216 -24.90 6.97 3.27
CA THR A 216 -25.79 8.16 3.23
C THR A 216 -26.67 8.23 4.47
N ASP A 217 -27.22 7.10 4.93
CA ASP A 217 -28.15 7.09 6.06
C ASP A 217 -27.42 7.25 7.40
N ASN A 218 -26.27 6.59 7.59
CA ASN A 218 -25.47 6.59 8.81
C ASN A 218 -24.46 7.76 8.92
N ALA A 219 -24.52 8.76 8.04
CA ALA A 219 -23.64 9.94 8.10
C ALA A 219 -24.28 11.08 8.90
N THR A 220 -23.48 11.83 9.65
CA THR A 220 -23.91 13.08 10.32
C THR A 220 -23.11 14.26 9.78
N LEU A 221 -23.77 15.38 9.49
CA LEU A 221 -23.07 16.60 9.07
C LEU A 221 -22.62 17.41 10.29
N LEU A 222 -21.32 17.62 10.44
CA LEU A 222 -20.71 18.36 11.56
C LEU A 222 -19.74 19.44 11.05
N CYS A 223 -19.60 20.53 11.81
CA CYS A 223 -18.50 21.48 11.60
C CYS A 223 -17.17 20.90 12.09
N GLY A 224 -16.04 21.49 11.69
CA GLY A 224 -14.71 21.00 12.07
C GLY A 224 -14.52 20.84 13.58
N ARG A 225 -15.06 21.76 14.39
CA ARG A 225 -15.02 21.69 15.86
C ARG A 225 -15.73 20.44 16.39
N HIS A 226 -17.02 20.27 16.11
CA HIS A 226 -17.81 19.16 16.66
C HIS A 226 -17.43 17.80 16.06
N ASN A 227 -16.93 17.77 14.82
CA ASN A 227 -16.35 16.56 14.24
C ASN A 227 -15.09 16.14 15.02
N GLY A 228 -14.24 17.12 15.38
CA GLY A 228 -13.06 16.90 16.22
C GLY A 228 -13.40 16.48 17.65
N GLU A 229 -14.39 17.13 18.28
CA GLU A 229 -14.84 16.78 19.64
C GLU A 229 -15.47 15.38 19.72
N LYS A 230 -16.26 14.98 18.71
CA LYS A 230 -16.83 13.63 18.65
C LYS A 230 -15.76 12.55 18.49
N SER A 231 -14.74 12.79 17.65
CA SER A 231 -13.55 11.92 17.51
C SER A 231 -13.81 10.40 17.44
N GLY A 232 -14.92 9.97 16.83
CA GLY A 232 -15.27 8.54 16.75
C GLY A 232 -15.74 7.90 18.07
N ARG A 233 -16.12 8.71 19.07
CA ARG A 233 -16.86 8.25 20.26
C ARG A 233 -18.23 7.70 19.87
N TRP A 234 -18.76 6.82 20.70
CA TRP A 234 -20.12 6.34 20.54
C TRP A 234 -21.12 7.49 20.76
N PRO A 235 -22.28 7.53 20.08
CA PRO A 235 -23.21 8.65 20.20
C PRO A 235 -23.59 9.03 21.63
N SER A 236 -23.88 8.07 22.50
CA SER A 236 -24.26 8.34 23.90
C SER A 236 -23.15 8.92 24.76
N GLU A 237 -21.88 8.85 24.33
CA GLU A 237 -20.74 9.45 25.02
C GLU A 237 -20.55 10.94 24.67
N TYR A 238 -21.32 11.47 23.72
CA TYR A 238 -21.10 12.83 23.18
C TYR A 238 -22.37 13.64 22.97
N TYR A 239 -23.48 13.01 22.60
CA TYR A 239 -24.76 13.67 22.39
C TYR A 239 -25.65 13.54 23.63
N SER A 240 -26.43 14.58 23.91
CA SER A 240 -27.49 14.52 24.93
C SER A 240 -28.65 13.63 24.48
N ASP A 241 -29.49 13.17 25.42
CA ASP A 241 -30.72 12.39 25.13
C ASP A 241 -31.59 13.04 24.04
N ALA A 242 -31.80 14.36 24.14
CA ALA A 242 -32.56 15.12 23.15
C ALA A 242 -31.87 15.18 21.77
N GLU A 243 -30.53 15.25 21.74
CA GLU A 243 -29.75 15.15 20.51
C GLU A 243 -29.84 13.75 19.91
N LEU A 244 -29.71 12.69 20.72
CA LEU A 244 -29.79 11.29 20.27
C LEU A 244 -31.16 10.97 19.64
N LYS A 245 -32.26 11.47 20.22
CA LYS A 245 -33.60 11.33 19.63
C LYS A 245 -33.71 11.99 18.26
N ARG A 246 -33.19 13.22 18.11
CA ARG A 246 -33.15 13.91 16.81
C ARG A 246 -32.25 13.19 15.81
N LEU A 247 -31.13 12.63 16.29
CA LEU A 247 -30.17 11.91 15.48
C LEU A 247 -30.77 10.61 14.95
N ALA A 248 -31.53 9.88 15.77
CA ALA A 248 -32.26 8.67 15.37
C ALA A 248 -33.21 8.95 14.20
N ILE A 249 -34.02 10.01 14.32
CA ILE A 249 -34.95 10.45 13.27
C ILE A 249 -34.20 10.81 11.98
N SER A 250 -33.07 11.51 12.10
CA SER A 250 -32.31 11.96 10.93
C SER A 250 -31.60 10.80 10.23
N THR A 251 -31.01 9.88 10.99
CA THR A 251 -30.09 8.85 10.45
C THR A 251 -30.77 7.51 10.21
N GLY A 252 -31.98 7.29 10.74
CA GLY A 252 -32.65 5.99 10.73
C GLY A 252 -32.04 4.97 11.68
N VAL A 253 -30.99 5.33 12.44
CA VAL A 253 -30.42 4.46 13.47
C VAL A 253 -31.38 4.43 14.67
N PRO A 254 -31.75 3.24 15.18
CA PRO A 254 -32.65 3.15 16.32
C PRO A 254 -32.13 3.92 17.53
N TYR A 255 -33.01 4.63 18.23
CA TYR A 255 -32.66 5.41 19.42
C TYR A 255 -31.95 4.54 20.47
N GLU A 256 -32.41 3.30 20.62
CA GLU A 256 -31.89 2.34 21.59
C GLU A 256 -30.45 1.93 21.28
N THR A 257 -30.12 1.83 19.99
CA THR A 257 -28.74 1.59 19.52
C THR A 257 -27.84 2.78 19.85
N LEU A 258 -28.32 4.01 19.63
CA LEU A 258 -27.55 5.23 19.88
C LEU A 258 -27.31 5.47 21.38
N LEU A 259 -28.31 5.19 22.21
CA LEU A 259 -28.26 5.34 23.66
C LEU A 259 -27.44 4.22 24.33
N GLY A 260 -27.57 3.00 23.83
CA GLY A 260 -26.94 1.81 24.39
C GLY A 260 -25.41 1.81 24.36
N PRO A 261 -24.77 0.77 24.93
CA PRO A 261 -23.33 0.64 24.95
C PRO A 261 -22.75 0.42 23.54
N ALA A 262 -21.51 0.87 23.36
CA ALA A 262 -20.76 0.69 22.14
C ALA A 262 -20.57 -0.80 21.81
N HIS A 263 -20.86 -1.19 20.58
CA HIS A 263 -20.73 -2.56 20.11
C HIS A 263 -20.25 -2.61 18.65
N ILE A 264 -19.66 -3.75 18.30
CA ILE A 264 -19.26 -4.05 16.92
C ILE A 264 -20.49 -4.21 16.05
N ASN A 265 -20.44 -3.69 14.82
CA ASN A 265 -21.50 -3.86 13.82
C ASN A 265 -21.88 -5.36 13.67
N PRO A 266 -23.14 -5.75 13.98
CA PRO A 266 -23.59 -7.13 13.88
C PRO A 266 -23.45 -7.73 12.48
N ASP A 267 -23.71 -6.95 11.43
CA ASP A 267 -23.58 -7.44 10.05
C ASP A 267 -22.13 -7.77 9.70
N ALA A 268 -21.19 -6.99 10.25
CA ALA A 268 -19.76 -7.25 10.09
C ALA A 268 -19.32 -8.50 10.86
N LEU A 269 -19.89 -8.76 12.04
CA LEU A 269 -19.65 -10.01 12.78
C LEU A 269 -20.16 -11.22 11.98
N ASN A 270 -21.39 -11.15 11.47
CA ASN A 270 -21.97 -12.20 10.64
C ASN A 270 -21.11 -12.50 9.40
N ALA A 271 -20.53 -11.46 8.77
CA ALA A 271 -19.60 -11.65 7.66
C ALA A 271 -18.31 -12.37 8.08
N LEU A 272 -17.78 -12.06 9.27
CA LEU A 272 -16.56 -12.65 9.83
C LEU A 272 -16.76 -14.08 10.35
N GLU A 273 -18.00 -14.56 10.50
CA GLU A 273 -18.29 -15.98 10.72
C GLU A 273 -18.14 -16.82 9.44
N ASN A 274 -18.07 -16.19 8.27
CA ASN A 274 -17.90 -16.89 7.01
C ASN A 274 -16.42 -17.15 6.71
N LYS A 275 -16.02 -18.42 6.79
CA LYS A 275 -14.67 -18.90 6.46
C LYS A 275 -14.12 -18.39 5.13
N VAL A 276 -14.90 -18.47 4.06
CA VAL A 276 -14.44 -18.07 2.71
C VAL A 276 -14.15 -16.58 2.68
N PHE A 277 -15.00 -15.78 3.34
CA PHE A 277 -14.79 -14.35 3.47
C PHE A 277 -13.51 -14.02 4.26
N VAL A 278 -13.29 -14.68 5.40
CA VAL A 278 -12.11 -14.46 6.24
C VAL A 278 -10.82 -14.83 5.50
N ASP A 279 -10.78 -15.98 4.82
CA ASP A 279 -9.60 -16.42 4.05
C ASP A 279 -9.28 -15.44 2.90
N GLN A 280 -10.31 -14.94 2.20
CA GLN A 280 -10.14 -13.91 1.17
C GLN A 280 -9.66 -12.58 1.73
N LEU A 281 -10.16 -12.18 2.90
CA LEU A 281 -9.75 -10.96 3.59
C LEU A 281 -8.27 -11.02 3.97
N LEU A 282 -7.84 -12.13 4.58
CA LEU A 282 -6.44 -12.37 4.96
C LEU A 282 -5.51 -12.35 3.75
N ALA A 283 -5.88 -13.04 2.66
CA ALA A 283 -5.09 -13.04 1.44
C ALA A 283 -4.96 -11.62 0.83
N LYS A 284 -6.06 -10.87 0.78
CA LYS A 284 -6.10 -9.51 0.22
C LYS A 284 -5.26 -8.51 1.02
N TYR A 285 -5.21 -8.68 2.34
CA TYR A 285 -4.56 -7.75 3.26
C TYR A 285 -3.30 -8.32 3.93
N ALA A 286 -2.70 -9.38 3.38
CA ALA A 286 -1.52 -10.04 3.94
C ALA A 286 -0.34 -9.07 4.22
N ALA A 287 -0.12 -8.08 3.34
CA ALA A 287 0.92 -7.06 3.53
C ALA A 287 0.62 -6.03 4.65
N TYR A 288 -0.57 -6.10 5.26
CA TYR A 288 -1.06 -5.22 6.32
C TYR A 288 -1.59 -6.03 7.51
N ILE A 289 -1.00 -7.20 7.76
CA ILE A 289 -1.46 -8.17 8.78
C ILE A 289 -1.59 -7.54 10.17
N ASP A 290 -0.70 -6.61 10.54
CA ASP A 290 -0.76 -5.88 11.81
C ASP A 290 -2.07 -5.10 12.01
N GLU A 291 -2.67 -4.56 10.93
CA GLU A 291 -3.95 -3.88 11.02
C GLU A 291 -5.12 -4.87 11.17
N ILE A 292 -5.01 -6.06 10.58
CA ILE A 292 -5.99 -7.14 10.77
C ILE A 292 -5.94 -7.65 12.22
N ILE A 293 -4.73 -7.85 12.76
CA ILE A 293 -4.51 -8.25 14.17
C ILE A 293 -5.19 -7.25 15.13
N LYS A 294 -5.04 -5.94 14.89
CA LYS A 294 -5.70 -4.90 15.71
C LYS A 294 -7.23 -5.01 15.66
N VAL A 295 -7.80 -5.36 14.50
CA VAL A 295 -9.25 -5.57 14.36
C VAL A 295 -9.67 -6.84 15.11
N ARG A 296 -8.96 -7.96 14.92
CA ARG A 296 -9.18 -9.23 15.63
C ARG A 296 -9.17 -9.03 17.14
N ASN A 297 -8.12 -8.42 17.67
CA ASN A 297 -7.97 -8.20 19.11
C ASN A 297 -9.08 -7.29 19.68
N ARG A 298 -9.54 -6.29 18.90
CA ARG A 298 -10.67 -5.44 19.32
C ARG A 298 -11.97 -6.24 19.39
N ILE A 299 -12.29 -7.03 18.36
CA ILE A 299 -13.50 -7.86 18.31
C ILE A 299 -13.46 -8.86 19.46
N LEU A 300 -12.37 -9.62 19.59
CA LEU A 300 -12.22 -10.61 20.65
C LEU A 300 -12.39 -10.00 22.05
N LYS A 301 -11.82 -8.82 22.30
CA LYS A 301 -11.98 -8.12 23.58
C LYS A 301 -13.42 -7.68 23.86
N MET A 302 -14.16 -7.25 22.83
CA MET A 302 -15.51 -6.70 22.99
C MET A 302 -16.61 -7.76 22.97
N THR A 303 -16.41 -8.86 22.24
CA THR A 303 -17.47 -9.85 21.97
C THR A 303 -17.10 -11.26 22.39
N GLY A 304 -15.82 -11.54 22.70
CA GLY A 304 -15.33 -12.89 22.93
C GLY A 304 -15.14 -13.72 21.66
N PHE A 305 -15.45 -13.17 20.47
CA PHE A 305 -15.35 -13.87 19.20
C PHE A 305 -13.97 -13.68 18.56
N ASP A 306 -13.30 -14.79 18.22
CA ASP A 306 -12.05 -14.78 17.47
C ASP A 306 -12.27 -15.21 16.02
N PHE A 307 -12.37 -14.25 15.10
CA PHE A 307 -12.59 -14.60 13.69
C PHE A 307 -11.36 -15.26 13.03
N PHE A 308 -10.18 -15.26 13.66
CA PHE A 308 -9.04 -16.05 13.16
C PHE A 308 -9.28 -17.55 13.28
N SER A 309 -10.06 -18.00 14.28
CA SER A 309 -10.35 -19.44 14.44
C SER A 309 -11.24 -20.01 13.34
N VAL A 310 -11.87 -19.14 12.54
CA VAL A 310 -12.71 -19.52 11.39
C VAL A 310 -11.88 -19.74 10.13
N SER A 311 -10.69 -19.15 10.06
CA SER A 311 -9.78 -19.24 8.89
C SER A 311 -9.15 -20.62 8.77
N THR A 312 -8.88 -21.05 7.53
CA THR A 312 -8.00 -22.23 7.28
C THR A 312 -6.68 -21.88 6.62
N SER A 313 -6.48 -20.62 6.26
CA SER A 313 -5.29 -20.14 5.58
C SER A 313 -4.31 -19.38 6.49
N ILE A 314 -4.75 -19.01 7.70
CA ILE A 314 -3.91 -18.26 8.64
C ILE A 314 -2.79 -19.13 9.22
N SER A 315 -1.57 -18.60 9.26
CA SER A 315 -0.43 -19.32 9.85
C SER A 315 -0.43 -19.19 11.38
N GLN A 316 0.06 -20.24 12.04
CA GLN A 316 0.20 -20.26 13.50
C GLN A 316 1.03 -19.08 14.03
N SER A 317 2.08 -18.69 13.30
CA SER A 317 2.93 -17.54 13.64
C SER A 317 2.16 -16.22 13.74
N ILE A 318 1.14 -16.00 12.90
CA ILE A 318 0.32 -14.79 12.91
C ILE A 318 -0.61 -14.80 14.14
N VAL A 319 -1.16 -15.97 14.48
CA VAL A 319 -2.00 -16.15 15.68
C VAL A 319 -1.20 -15.85 16.94
N GLU A 320 0.01 -16.41 17.06
CA GLU A 320 0.92 -16.14 18.17
C GLU A 320 1.30 -14.66 18.29
N GLN A 321 1.58 -14.01 17.14
CA GLN A 321 1.82 -12.56 17.10
C GLN A 321 0.61 -11.77 17.61
N ALA A 322 -0.60 -12.16 17.22
CA ALA A 322 -1.85 -11.50 17.62
C ALA A 322 -2.11 -11.64 19.12
N ASP A 323 -1.92 -12.84 19.67
CA ASP A 323 -2.13 -13.14 21.09
C ASP A 323 -1.09 -12.43 21.97
N LYS A 324 0.17 -12.35 21.52
CA LYS A 324 1.20 -11.54 22.20
C LYS A 324 0.82 -10.06 22.25
N GLN A 325 0.28 -9.51 21.16
CA GLN A 325 -0.21 -8.12 21.14
C GLN A 325 -1.44 -7.91 22.04
N LEU A 326 -2.29 -8.92 22.18
CA LEU A 326 -3.45 -8.87 23.06
C LEU A 326 -3.02 -8.86 24.53
N GLY A 327 -2.07 -9.71 24.92
CA GLY A 327 -1.56 -9.81 26.29
C GLY A 327 -0.75 -8.58 26.74
N SER A 328 0.02 -7.96 25.84
CA SER A 328 0.80 -6.74 26.14
C SER A 328 -0.04 -5.46 26.26
N ALA A 329 -1.30 -5.48 25.79
CA ALA A 329 -2.23 -4.36 25.95
C ALA A 329 -3.09 -4.46 27.24
N ALA A 330 -2.91 -5.54 28.03
CA ALA A 330 -3.60 -5.78 29.29
C ALA A 330 -2.75 -5.45 30.54
N SER A 331 -1.51 -5.03 30.33
CA SER A 331 -0.56 -4.49 31.33
C SER A 331 -0.41 -2.98 31.18
#